data_AF-A0A023C0S0-F1
#
_entry.id   AF-A0A023C0S0-F1
#
_cell.length_a   1.000
_cell.length_b   1.000
_cell.length_c   1.000
_cell.angle_alpha   90.00
_cell.angle_beta   90.00
_cell.angle_gamma   90.00
#
_symmetry.space_group_name_H-M   'P 1'
#
loop_
_entity.id
_entity.type
_entity.pdbx_description
1 polymer ?
#
loop_
_entity_poly.entity_id
_entity_poly.type
_entity_poly.pdbx_seq_one_letter_code
_entity_poly.pdbx_strand_id
1 'polypeptide(L)'
;MKSKSVLFLFVALIFAGCKTDDIIWLNGQWEGVGCQLDLEENNTWSISLEVDVYQQLFEIQYPSLECSGQWELVEYSNDRAVFNELILENTNTCIKEGTVIITKVDENHISFSYYIIDGEDVLAFSTLKRKRDNNI
;
A
#
# COMPACT_ATOMS: atom_id res chain seq x y z
N MET A 1 68.47 -21.70 12.02
CA MET A 1 67.62 -21.02 11.04
C MET A 1 66.19 -21.02 11.58
N LYS A 2 65.61 -19.84 11.80
CA LYS A 2 64.33 -19.66 12.54
C LYS A 2 63.13 -20.02 11.66
N SER A 3 62.31 -20.96 12.13
CA SER A 3 61.00 -21.28 11.56
C SER A 3 60.07 -20.08 11.76
N LYS A 4 59.48 -19.56 10.68
CA LYS A 4 58.47 -18.50 10.73
C LYS A 4 57.11 -19.16 10.87
N SER A 5 56.52 -19.10 12.07
CA SER A 5 55.11 -19.44 12.27
C SER A 5 54.24 -18.42 11.52
N VAL A 6 53.53 -18.89 10.50
CA VAL A 6 52.48 -18.14 9.80
C VAL A 6 51.17 -18.43 10.53
N LEU A 7 50.67 -17.43 11.27
CA LEU A 7 49.39 -17.49 11.96
C LEU A 7 48.28 -17.12 10.97
N PHE A 8 47.50 -18.10 10.51
CA PHE A 8 46.30 -17.87 9.71
C PHE A 8 45.16 -17.39 10.61
N LEU A 9 44.80 -16.11 10.50
CA LEU A 9 43.64 -15.53 11.17
C LEU A 9 42.39 -15.85 10.33
N PHE A 10 41.61 -16.85 10.73
CA PHE A 10 40.29 -17.13 10.15
C PHE A 10 39.30 -16.08 10.66
N VAL A 11 39.03 -15.06 9.84
CA VAL A 11 37.94 -14.12 10.08
C VAL A 11 36.64 -14.81 9.68
N ALA A 12 35.87 -15.26 10.66
CA ALA A 12 34.52 -15.77 10.45
C ALA A 12 33.57 -14.59 10.20
N LEU A 13 33.26 -14.34 8.92
CA LEU A 13 32.13 -13.50 8.52
C LEU A 13 30.84 -14.24 8.90
N ILE A 14 30.28 -13.89 10.05
CA ILE A 14 28.93 -14.31 10.42
C ILE A 14 27.98 -13.54 9.50
N PHE A 15 27.59 -14.16 8.39
CA PHE A 15 26.41 -13.72 7.65
C PHE A 15 25.20 -13.96 8.55
N ALA A 16 24.82 -12.95 9.33
CA ALA A 16 23.47 -12.85 9.84
C ALA A 16 22.57 -12.69 8.60
N GLY A 17 22.06 -13.82 8.08
CA GLY A 17 21.01 -13.81 7.10
C GLY A 17 19.83 -13.08 7.74
N CYS A 18 19.58 -11.84 7.33
CA CYS A 18 18.34 -11.16 7.65
C CYS A 18 17.24 -12.04 7.05
N LYS A 19 16.43 -12.69 7.90
CA LYS A 19 15.16 -13.24 7.44
C LYS A 19 14.35 -12.04 6.98
N THR A 20 14.21 -11.89 5.66
CA THR A 20 13.13 -11.10 5.09
C THR A 20 11.88 -11.93 5.33
N ASP A 21 11.28 -11.81 6.52
CA ASP A 21 9.88 -12.19 6.66
C ASP A 21 9.16 -11.36 5.60
N ASP A 22 8.48 -12.01 4.65
CA ASP A 22 7.72 -11.30 3.63
C ASP A 22 6.76 -10.35 4.35
N ILE A 23 7.04 -9.07 4.22
CA ILE A 23 6.32 -8.01 4.91
C ILE A 23 4.94 -7.95 4.24
N ILE A 24 3.91 -8.53 4.85
CA ILE A 24 2.56 -8.65 4.25
C ILE A 24 1.49 -7.91 5.05
N TRP A 25 1.85 -6.78 5.67
CA TRP A 25 0.92 -6.05 6.54
C TRP A 25 -0.34 -5.55 5.82
N LEU A 26 -0.24 -5.27 4.51
CA LEU A 26 -1.35 -4.75 3.71
C LEU A 26 -2.30 -5.84 3.19
N ASN A 27 -1.91 -7.12 3.23
CA ASN A 27 -2.72 -8.21 2.68
C ASN A 27 -4.10 -8.30 3.34
N GLY A 28 -5.16 -8.49 2.55
CA GLY A 28 -6.55 -8.61 3.01
C GLY A 28 -7.49 -7.56 2.43
N GLN A 29 -8.69 -7.47 3.02
CA GLN A 29 -9.73 -6.52 2.60
C GLN A 29 -9.81 -5.33 3.56
N TRP A 30 -10.02 -4.14 3.01
CA TRP A 30 -10.07 -2.87 3.73
C TRP A 30 -11.27 -2.05 3.26
N GLU A 31 -11.89 -1.33 4.19
CA GLU A 31 -13.07 -0.51 3.91
C GLU A 31 -12.99 0.83 4.66
N GLY A 32 -13.56 1.89 4.08
CA GLY A 32 -13.58 3.20 4.70
C GLY A 32 -14.35 4.24 3.90
N VAL A 33 -14.16 5.51 4.27
CA VAL A 33 -14.81 6.65 3.62
C VAL A 33 -13.74 7.66 3.21
N GLY A 34 -13.64 7.94 1.92
CA GLY A 34 -12.76 8.98 1.38
C GLY A 34 -13.35 10.36 1.61
N CYS A 35 -12.48 11.34 1.85
CA CYS A 35 -12.82 12.76 1.95
C CYS A 35 -12.06 13.55 0.87
N GLN A 36 -12.77 14.31 0.04
CA GLN A 36 -12.18 15.22 -0.94
C GLN A 36 -11.75 16.53 -0.27
N LEU A 37 -10.60 17.08 -0.68
CA LEU A 37 -10.07 18.34 -0.15
C LEU A 37 -10.31 19.57 -1.04
N ASP A 38 -10.52 19.39 -2.35
CA ASP A 38 -10.63 20.50 -3.32
C ASP A 38 -12.07 21.00 -3.58
N LEU A 39 -13.06 20.48 -2.84
CA LEU A 39 -14.46 20.89 -2.93
C LEU A 39 -14.94 21.55 -1.63
N GLU A 40 -15.70 22.64 -1.75
CA GLU A 40 -16.22 23.41 -0.60
C GLU A 40 -17.30 22.66 0.21
N GLU A 41 -17.93 21.65 -0.37
CA GLU A 41 -18.89 20.76 0.31
C GLU A 41 -18.24 19.41 0.62
N ASN A 42 -18.63 18.78 1.74
CA ASN A 42 -18.15 17.49 2.25
C ASN A 42 -18.40 16.34 1.25
N ASN A 43 -17.64 16.30 0.16
CA ASN A 43 -17.74 15.24 -0.82
C ASN A 43 -17.00 14.02 -0.28
N THR A 44 -17.78 12.98 0.02
CA THR A 44 -17.29 11.74 0.59
C THR A 44 -17.81 10.55 -0.19
N TRP A 45 -17.01 9.50 -0.28
CA TRP A 45 -17.37 8.26 -0.99
C TRP A 45 -16.90 7.04 -0.21
N SER A 46 -17.60 5.93 -0.40
CA SER A 46 -17.17 4.65 0.16
C SER A 46 -15.96 4.11 -0.59
N ILE A 47 -15.01 3.53 0.14
CA ILE A 47 -13.82 2.87 -0.39
C ILE A 47 -13.87 1.40 0.02
N SER A 48 -13.64 0.49 -0.93
CA SER A 48 -13.42 -0.93 -0.69
C SER A 48 -12.16 -1.36 -1.44
N LEU A 49 -11.18 -1.87 -0.72
CA LEU A 49 -9.87 -2.25 -1.23
C LEU A 49 -9.62 -3.73 -0.94
N GLU A 50 -9.25 -4.49 -1.97
CA GLU A 50 -8.82 -5.89 -1.87
C GLU A 50 -7.35 -6.02 -2.27
N VAL A 51 -6.55 -6.60 -1.37
CA VAL A 51 -5.11 -6.78 -1.57
C VAL A 51 -4.73 -8.23 -1.37
N ASP A 52 -4.17 -8.84 -2.41
CA ASP A 52 -3.42 -10.09 -2.35
C ASP A 52 -1.98 -9.83 -2.81
N VAL A 53 -1.08 -9.67 -1.84
CA VAL A 53 0.34 -9.38 -2.09
C VAL A 53 1.03 -10.55 -2.79
N TYR A 54 0.59 -11.78 -2.55
CA TYR A 54 1.19 -12.98 -3.15
C TYR A 54 0.84 -13.11 -4.63
N GLN A 55 -0.38 -12.72 -4.99
CA GLN A 55 -0.87 -12.73 -6.37
C GLN A 55 -0.62 -11.41 -7.12
N GLN A 56 -0.05 -10.39 -6.43
CA GLN A 56 0.08 -9.03 -6.95
C GLN A 56 -1.27 -8.44 -7.41
N LEU A 57 -2.33 -8.75 -6.66
CA LEU A 57 -3.68 -8.26 -6.91
C LEU A 57 -3.97 -7.10 -5.96
N PHE A 58 -4.29 -5.93 -6.53
CA PHE A 58 -4.61 -4.73 -5.78
C PHE A 58 -5.81 -4.07 -6.44
N GLU A 59 -7.02 -4.41 -5.98
CA GLU A 59 -8.28 -3.96 -6.58
C GLU A 59 -8.95 -2.93 -5.69
N ILE A 60 -9.33 -1.80 -6.28
CA ILE A 60 -10.01 -0.70 -5.60
C ILE A 60 -11.40 -0.54 -6.17
N GLN A 61 -12.36 -0.29 -5.28
CA GLN A 61 -13.73 0.04 -5.63
C GLN A 61 -14.17 1.28 -4.85
N TYR A 62 -14.91 2.14 -5.54
CA TYR A 62 -15.61 3.28 -4.99
C TYR A 62 -17.12 3.10 -5.20
N PRO A 63 -17.81 2.26 -4.41
CA PRO A 63 -19.16 1.81 -4.72
C PRO A 63 -20.18 2.93 -4.84
N SER A 64 -20.07 3.98 -4.01
CA SER A 64 -20.98 5.12 -4.06
C SER A 64 -20.80 6.00 -5.30
N LEU A 65 -19.71 5.82 -6.05
CA LEU A 65 -19.41 6.49 -7.32
C LEU A 65 -19.55 5.55 -8.52
N GLU A 66 -19.87 4.27 -8.29
CA GLU A 66 -19.90 3.22 -9.31
C GLU A 66 -18.57 3.13 -10.11
N CYS A 67 -17.44 3.36 -9.44
CA CYS A 67 -16.11 3.27 -10.04
C CYS A 67 -15.32 2.11 -9.47
N SER A 68 -14.50 1.49 -10.30
CA SER A 68 -13.57 0.44 -9.90
C SER A 68 -12.28 0.52 -10.72
N GLY A 69 -11.19 0.05 -10.14
CA GLY A 69 -9.87 0.13 -10.74
C GLY A 69 -8.89 -0.88 -10.19
N GLN A 70 -7.69 -0.85 -10.76
CA GLN A 70 -6.56 -1.67 -10.37
C GLN A 70 -5.38 -0.78 -10.01
N TRP A 71 -4.59 -1.22 -9.03
CA TRP A 71 -3.38 -0.56 -8.59
C TRP A 71 -2.15 -1.35 -9.04
N GLU A 72 -1.17 -0.65 -9.60
CA GLU A 72 0.16 -1.16 -9.86
C GLU A 72 1.09 -0.77 -8.72
N LEU A 73 1.76 -1.75 -8.10
CA LEU A 73 2.68 -1.51 -6.99
C LEU A 73 3.99 -0.88 -7.47
N VAL A 74 4.34 0.28 -6.91
CA VAL A 74 5.57 1.03 -7.21
C VAL A 74 6.64 0.82 -6.14
N GLU A 75 6.25 0.90 -4.87
CA GLU A 75 7.16 0.79 -3.72
C GLU A 75 6.46 0.08 -2.57
N TYR A 76 7.17 -0.77 -1.84
CA TYR A 76 6.63 -1.48 -0.69
C TYR A 76 7.67 -1.64 0.42
N SER A 77 7.26 -1.36 1.65
CA SER A 77 8.11 -1.37 2.86
C SER A 77 7.33 -1.84 4.09
N ASN A 78 7.95 -1.78 5.28
CA ASN A 78 7.38 -2.25 6.55
C ASN A 78 6.08 -1.55 6.98
N ASP A 79 5.89 -0.32 6.53
CA ASP A 79 4.82 0.56 6.98
C ASP A 79 4.26 1.45 5.86
N ARG A 80 4.79 1.34 4.63
CA ARG A 80 4.37 2.18 3.51
C ARG A 80 4.34 1.40 2.20
N ALA A 81 3.31 1.65 1.40
CA ALA A 81 3.17 1.16 0.04
C ALA A 81 2.72 2.29 -0.89
N VAL A 82 3.28 2.33 -2.10
CA VAL A 82 2.96 3.32 -3.14
C VAL A 82 2.44 2.59 -4.36
N PHE A 83 1.36 3.12 -4.92
CA PHE A 83 0.69 2.56 -6.07
C PHE A 83 0.42 3.62 -7.14
N ASN A 84 0.41 3.18 -8.40
CA ASN A 84 -0.25 3.89 -9.47
C ASN A 84 -1.66 3.32 -9.64
N GLU A 85 -2.69 4.16 -9.56
CA GLU A 85 -4.07 3.77 -9.78
C GLU A 85 -4.46 3.92 -11.26
N LEU A 86 -5.23 2.95 -11.75
CA LEU A 86 -5.94 3.01 -13.01
C LEU A 86 -7.41 2.59 -12.81
N ILE A 87 -8.32 3.54 -12.97
CA ILE A 87 -9.77 3.29 -13.00
C ILE A 87 -10.16 2.67 -14.34
N LEU A 88 -10.89 1.56 -14.27
CA LEU A 88 -11.33 0.76 -15.41
C LEU A 88 -12.82 0.94 -15.70
N GLU A 89 -13.64 1.17 -14.68
CA GLU A 89 -15.09 1.36 -14.80
C GLU A 89 -15.50 2.79 -14.43
N ASN A 90 -16.48 3.33 -15.17
CA ASN A 90 -17.04 4.68 -14.99
C ASN A 90 -16.01 5.83 -15.06
N THR A 91 -15.07 5.74 -16.01
CA THR A 91 -13.99 6.73 -16.24
C THR A 91 -14.46 8.13 -16.70
N ASN A 92 -15.75 8.29 -17.04
CA ASN A 92 -16.33 9.60 -17.32
C ASN A 92 -16.64 10.39 -16.03
N THR A 93 -16.73 9.70 -14.89
CA THR A 93 -17.10 10.27 -13.60
C THR A 93 -15.89 10.34 -12.67
N CYS A 94 -15.06 9.30 -12.65
CA CYS A 94 -13.88 9.22 -11.79
C CYS A 94 -12.60 9.66 -12.51
N ILE A 95 -11.68 10.23 -11.74
CA ILE A 95 -10.33 10.53 -12.21
C ILE A 95 -9.68 9.20 -12.58
N LYS A 96 -9.22 9.11 -13.84
CA LYS A 96 -8.80 7.83 -14.41
C LYS A 96 -7.50 7.30 -13.81
N GLU A 97 -6.56 8.18 -13.53
CA GLU A 97 -5.19 7.81 -13.17
C GLU A 97 -4.69 8.69 -12.02
N GLY A 98 -3.94 8.10 -11.08
CA GLY A 98 -3.47 8.80 -9.89
C GLY A 98 -2.39 8.02 -9.14
N THR A 99 -1.83 8.62 -8.11
CA THR A 99 -0.90 7.97 -7.18
C THR A 99 -1.58 7.78 -5.83
N VAL A 100 -1.49 6.57 -5.28
CA VAL A 100 -2.01 6.24 -3.96
C VAL A 100 -0.86 5.88 -3.04
N ILE A 101 -0.86 6.47 -1.84
CA ILE A 101 0.06 6.11 -0.77
C ILE A 101 -0.75 5.51 0.37
N ILE A 102 -0.39 4.28 0.74
CA ILE A 102 -0.92 3.60 1.92
C ILE A 102 0.14 3.59 3.02
N THR A 103 -0.24 4.00 4.22
CA THR A 103 0.64 3.89 5.41
C THR A 103 -0.02 3.03 6.47
N LYS A 104 0.73 2.12 7.08
CA LYS A 104 0.29 1.31 8.20
C LYS A 104 0.10 2.20 9.43
N VAL A 105 -1.11 2.22 9.99
CA VAL A 105 -1.39 2.92 11.25
C VAL A 105 -1.29 1.92 12.41
N ASP A 106 -1.98 0.79 12.28
CA ASP A 106 -1.87 -0.37 13.17
C ASP A 106 -2.26 -1.66 12.41
N GLU A 107 -2.46 -2.79 13.09
CA GLU A 107 -2.81 -4.07 12.43
C GLU A 107 -4.19 -4.07 11.75
N ASN A 108 -5.08 -3.18 12.15
CA ASN A 108 -6.47 -3.09 11.69
C ASN A 108 -6.80 -1.77 10.99
N HIS A 109 -5.86 -0.83 10.89
CA HIS A 109 -6.05 0.46 10.26
C HIS A 109 -4.88 0.85 9.37
N ILE A 110 -5.22 1.46 8.24
CA ILE A 110 -4.27 2.04 7.29
C ILE A 110 -4.75 3.43 6.90
N SER A 111 -3.81 4.34 6.63
CA SER A 111 -4.14 5.61 5.99
C SER A 111 -4.11 5.45 4.48
N PHE A 112 -5.04 6.09 3.80
CA PHE A 112 -5.09 6.21 2.35
C PHE A 112 -4.90 7.68 1.99
N SER A 113 -3.99 7.97 1.05
CA SER A 113 -3.80 9.32 0.49
C SER A 113 -3.70 9.23 -1.02
N TYR A 114 -4.51 10.04 -1.69
CA TYR A 114 -4.62 10.09 -3.15
C TYR A 114 -4.09 11.42 -3.70
N TYR A 115 -3.34 11.31 -4.79
CA TYR A 115 -2.74 12.40 -5.53
C TYR A 115 -3.10 12.22 -7.02
N ILE A 116 -3.38 13.31 -7.74
CA ILE A 116 -3.38 13.28 -9.21
C ILE A 116 -1.93 13.08 -9.68
N ILE A 117 -1.75 12.40 -10.82
CA ILE A 117 -0.43 12.24 -11.46
C ILE A 117 0.27 13.60 -11.59
N ASP A 118 1.53 13.66 -11.17
CA ASP A 118 2.37 14.87 -11.14
C ASP A 118 1.91 15.98 -10.15
N GLY A 119 0.92 15.70 -9.29
CA GLY A 119 0.49 16.61 -8.23
C GLY A 119 1.36 16.50 -6.97
N GLU A 120 1.71 17.64 -6.37
CA GLU A 120 2.41 17.67 -5.07
C GLU A 120 1.45 17.61 -3.87
N ASP A 121 0.18 17.99 -4.07
CA ASP A 121 -0.82 18.11 -3.01
C ASP A 121 -1.72 16.86 -2.92
N VAL A 122 -2.05 16.47 -1.68
CA VAL A 122 -3.07 15.46 -1.39
C VAL A 122 -4.44 16.00 -1.82
N LEU A 123 -5.18 15.24 -2.62
CA LEU A 123 -6.52 15.62 -3.06
C LEU A 123 -7.61 14.89 -2.28
N ALA A 124 -7.34 13.66 -1.86
CA ALA A 124 -8.25 12.89 -1.04
C ALA A 124 -7.52 12.04 -0.01
N PHE A 125 -8.19 11.77 1.09
CA PHE A 125 -7.65 10.95 2.17
C PHE A 125 -8.72 10.09 2.83
N SER A 126 -8.28 9.02 3.48
CA SER A 126 -9.12 8.18 4.33
C SER A 126 -8.31 7.48 5.42
N THR A 127 -8.99 6.99 6.44
CA THR A 127 -8.50 5.88 7.26
C THR A 127 -9.34 4.67 6.94
N LEU A 128 -8.72 3.66 6.32
CA LEU A 128 -9.40 2.40 6.02
C LEU A 128 -9.20 1.44 7.18
N LYS A 129 -10.26 0.69 7.49
CA LYS A 129 -10.28 -0.34 8.50
C LYS A 129 -10.27 -1.70 7.84
N ARG A 130 -9.56 -2.65 8.45
CA ARG A 130 -9.58 -4.05 8.02
C ARG A 130 -10.99 -4.61 8.12
N LYS A 131 -11.50 -5.11 7.00
CA LYS A 131 -12.78 -5.82 6.95
C LYS A 131 -12.59 -7.16 7.65
N ARG A 132 -13.42 -7.47 8.65
CA ARG A 132 -13.36 -8.76 9.32
C ARG A 132 -14.10 -9.78 8.48
N ASP A 133 -13.52 -10.96 8.30
CA ASP A 133 -14.25 -12.09 7.78
C ASP A 133 -15.35 -12.47 8.78
N ASN A 134 -16.61 -12.28 8.37
CA ASN A 134 -17.77 -12.78 9.12
C ASN A 134 -17.89 -14.29 8.91
N ASN A 135 -16.89 -15.07 9.34
CA ASN A 135 -17.03 -16.51 9.54
C ASN A 135 -17.20 -16.76 11.04
N ILE A 136 -18.46 -16.66 11.49
CA ILE A 136 -18.93 -17.30 12.73
C ILE A 136 -19.64 -18.59 12.33
#